data_AF-A6T8E6-F1
#
_entry.id   AF-A6T8E6-F1
#
_cell.length_a   1.000
_cell.length_b   1.000
_cell.length_c   1.000
_cell.angle_alpha   90.00
_cell.angle_beta   90.00
_cell.angle_gamma   90.00
#
_symmetry.space_group_name_H-M   'P 1'
#
loop_
_entity.id
_entity.type
_entity.pdbx_description
1 polymer ?
#
loop_
_entity_poly.entity_id
_entity_poly.type
_entity_poly.pdbx_seq_one_letter_code
_entity_poly.pdbx_strand_id
1 'polypeptide(L)' 'MTPEEYLSPEWSDREKVHDWKNYASEELKRIWHTFTDKQKRVVAEALTEAAEREDWE' A
#
# COMPACT_ATOMS: atom_id res chain seq x y z
N MET A 1 -1.54 -5.24 -8.86
CA MET A 1 -0.40 -4.44 -8.36
C MET A 1 0.74 -4.46 -9.36
N THR A 2 1.11 -3.31 -9.93
CA THR A 2 2.27 -3.13 -10.81
C THR A 2 3.48 -2.61 -10.00
N PRO A 3 4.71 -2.70 -10.54
CA PRO A 3 5.90 -2.13 -9.89
C PRO A 3 5.79 -0.64 -9.60
N GLU A 4 5.19 0.14 -10.51
CA GLU A 4 5.02 1.58 -10.33
C GLU A 4 4.18 1.91 -9.10
N GLU A 5 3.16 1.08 -8.80
CA GLU A 5 2.27 1.28 -7.66
C GLU A 5 2.97 1.17 -6.30
N TYR A 6 3.91 0.24 -6.11
CA TYR A 6 4.59 0.05 -4.81
C TYR A 6 5.98 0.71 -4.74
N LEU A 7 6.65 0.96 -5.87
CA LEU A 7 7.97 1.60 -5.88
C LEU A 7 7.88 3.09 -5.55
N SER A 8 6.86 3.77 -6.08
CA SER A 8 6.59 5.19 -5.89
C SER A 8 5.09 5.47 -5.70
N PRO A 9 4.46 5.00 -4.61
CA PRO A 9 3.04 5.17 -4.37
C PRO A 9 2.66 6.65 -4.21
N GLU A 10 1.60 7.07 -4.91
CA GLU A 10 0.95 8.35 -4.66
C GLU A 10 0.03 8.26 -3.44
N TRP A 11 0.55 8.64 -2.28
CA TRP A 11 -0.17 8.56 -0.99
C TRP A 11 -1.37 9.49 -0.85
N SER A 12 -1.42 10.53 -1.69
CA SER A 12 -2.48 11.55 -1.71
C SER A 12 -3.72 11.08 -2.49
N ASP A 13 -3.55 10.08 -3.36
CA ASP A 13 -4.63 9.51 -4.15
C ASP A 13 -5.22 8.32 -3.37
N ARG A 14 -6.30 8.57 -2.62
CA ARG A 14 -6.99 7.59 -1.75
C ARG A 14 -8.39 7.23 -2.28
N GLU A 15 -8.66 7.50 -3.55
CA GLU A 15 -10.05 7.61 -4.04
C GLU A 15 -10.75 6.27 -4.33
N LYS A 16 -10.13 5.11 -4.04
CA LYS A 16 -10.73 3.81 -4.36
C LYS A 16 -10.96 2.92 -3.14
N VAL A 17 -12.15 2.31 -3.11
CA VAL A 17 -12.47 1.14 -2.28
C VAL A 17 -11.50 0.01 -2.66
N HIS A 18 -10.97 -0.70 -1.66
CA HIS A 18 -9.87 -1.68 -1.80
C HIS A 18 -8.50 -1.11 -2.19
N ASP A 19 -8.21 0.16 -1.88
CA ASP A 19 -6.85 0.69 -2.01
C ASP A 19 -6.01 0.33 -0.78
N TRP A 20 -4.96 -0.48 -0.97
CA TRP A 20 -3.98 -0.85 0.04
C TRP A 20 -3.31 0.36 0.72
N LYS A 21 -3.26 1.52 0.05
CA LYS A 21 -2.77 2.78 0.61
C LYS A 21 -3.60 3.27 1.80
N ASN A 22 -4.87 2.85 1.91
CA ASN A 22 -5.73 3.16 3.06
C ASN A 22 -5.28 2.45 4.35
N TYR A 23 -4.59 1.32 4.21
CA TYR A 23 -4.09 0.50 5.32
C TYR A 23 -2.66 0.85 5.72
N ALA A 24 -1.98 1.70 4.94
CA ALA A 24 -0.67 2.19 5.29
C ALA A 24 -0.78 3.27 6.37
N SER A 25 -0.18 3.01 7.54
CA SER A 25 -0.07 4.01 8.61
C SER A 25 0.82 5.18 8.19
N GLU A 26 0.65 6.34 8.81
CA GLU A 26 1.50 7.51 8.52
C GLU A 26 2.98 7.25 8.82
N GLU A 27 3.30 6.40 9.80
CA GLU A 27 4.67 6.00 10.07
C GLU A 27 5.24 5.09 8.97
N LEU A 28 4.44 4.14 8.47
CA LEU A 28 4.82 3.30 7.33
C LEU A 28 5.13 4.15 6.10
N LYS A 29 4.28 5.15 5.81
CA LYS A 29 4.49 6.09 4.69
C LYS A 29 5.80 6.86 4.84
N ARG A 30 6.11 7.34 6.06
CA ARG A 30 7.35 8.08 6.35
C ARG A 30 8.59 7.24 6.07
N ILE A 31 8.59 5.96 6.47
CA ILE A 31 9.77 5.09 6.31
C ILE A 31 9.80 4.37 4.96
N TRP A 32 8.79 4.49 4.11
CA TRP A 32 8.68 3.74 2.85
C TRP A 32 9.91 3.86 1.95
N HIS A 33 10.52 5.04 1.92
CA HIS A 33 11.73 5.32 1.14
C HIS A 33 12.97 4.55 1.61
N THR A 34 12.97 4.03 2.84
CA THR A 34 14.08 3.24 3.41
C THR A 34 14.01 1.77 3.00
N PHE A 35 12.89 1.33 2.44
CA PHE A 35 12.68 -0.06 2.06
C PHE A 35 13.31 -0.35 0.70
N THR A 36 13.89 -1.54 0.58
CA THR A 36 14.25 -2.12 -0.72
C THR A 36 13.01 -2.37 -1.56
N ASP A 37 13.17 -2.45 -2.87
CA ASP A 37 12.09 -2.74 -3.82
C ASP A 37 11.33 -4.04 -3.47
N LYS A 38 12.07 -5.05 -2.99
CA LYS A 38 11.49 -6.31 -2.51
C LYS A 38 10.63 -6.11 -1.26
N GLN A 39 11.10 -5.33 -0.29
CA GLN A 39 10.33 -5.04 0.92
C GLN A 39 9.08 -4.22 0.61
N LYS A 40 9.18 -3.20 -0.25
CA LYS A 40 8.03 -2.41 -0.71
C LYS A 40 6.95 -3.30 -1.33
N ARG A 41 7.35 -4.20 -2.22
CA ARG A 41 6.45 -5.18 -2.84
C ARG A 41 5.73 -6.05 -1.81
N VAL A 42 6.49 -6.69 -0.91
CA VAL A 42 5.94 -7.61 0.10
C VAL A 42 4.95 -6.90 1.02
N VAL A 43 5.27 -5.67 1.45
CA VAL A 43 4.37 -4.89 2.31
C VAL A 43 3.12 -4.46 1.55
N ALA A 44 3.27 -4.00 0.30
CA ALA A 44 2.13 -3.59 -0.50
C ALA A 44 1.18 -4.76 -0.80
N GLU A 45 1.71 -5.94 -1.16
CA GLU A 45 0.92 -7.18 -1.34
C GLU A 45 0.16 -7.55 -0.05
N ALA A 46 0.81 -7.51 1.11
CA ALA A 46 0.16 -7.81 2.39
C ALA A 46 -0.97 -6.81 2.75
N LEU A 47 -0.78 -5.53 2.43
CA LEU A 47 -1.81 -4.50 2.63
C LEU A 47 -2.95 -4.62 1.61
N THR A 48 -2.67 -5.09 0.38
CA THR A 48 -3.71 -5.43 -0.60
C THR A 48 -4.56 -6.59 -0.11
N GLU A 49 -3.95 -7.66 0.42
CA GLU A 49 -4.73 -8.76 1.02
C GLU A 49 -5.63 -8.29 2.17
N ALA A 50 -5.17 -7.33 2.97
CA ALA A 50 -6.00 -6.72 4.01
C ALA A 50 -7.15 -5.91 3.40
N ALA A 51 -6.87 -5.11 2.38
CA ALA A 51 -7.85 -4.34 1.63
C ALA A 51 -8.90 -5.20 0.92
N GLU A 52 -8.53 -6.37 0.40
CA GLU A 52 -9.44 -7.31 -0.26
C GLU A 52 -10.31 -8.10 0.74
N ARG A 53 -9.87 -8.23 2.01
CA ARG A 53 -10.63 -8.86 3.09
C ARG A 53 -11.61 -7.91 3.80
N GLU A 54 -11.68 -6.66 3.35
CA GLU A 54 -12.67 -5.71 3.81
C GLU A 54 -14.05 -6.14 3.29
N ASP A 55 -14.76 -6.96 4.08
CA ASP A 55 -16.20 -7.21 3.97
C ASP A 55 -16.93 -5.91 4.31
N TRP A 56 -17.05 -5.01 3.33
CA TRP A 56 -17.96 -3.87 3.44
C TRP A 56 -19.38 -4.33 3.09
N GLU A 57 -20.10 -4.84 4.10
CA GLU A 57 -21.57 -4.84 4.11
C GLU A 57 -22.13 -3.40 4.22
#